data_AF-A0A527GIX9-F1
#
_entry.id   AF-A0A527GIX9-F1
#
_cell.length_a   1.000
_cell.length_b   1.000
_cell.length_c   1.000
_cell.angle_alpha   90.00
_cell.angle_beta   90.00
_cell.angle_gamma   90.00
#
_symmetry.space_group_name_H-M   'P 1'
#
loop_
_entity.id
_entity.type
_entity.pdbx_description
1 polymer ?
#
loop_
_entity_poly.entity_id
_entity_poly.type
_entity_poly.pdbx_seq_one_letter_code
_entity_poly.pdbx_strand_id
1 'polypeptide(L)'
;MNLIKKNEIPVDVYIPFVETLFRDGLTLSIGFFAQTLLVVLVYWKTMDPAYLAVTLGLLAVAFLRLRNIRKYRHAPSPQNWEEARRRENDYILYGSMHGFMLGAFCFVGIYLAYDP
;
A
#
# COMPACT_ATOMS: atom_id res chain seq x y z
N MET A 1 -12.27 -14.65 34.37
CA MET A 1 -12.73 -13.32 33.90
C MET A 1 -13.00 -13.44 32.40
N ASN A 2 -14.25 -13.71 32.01
CA ASN A 2 -14.66 -13.86 30.62
C ASN A 2 -14.74 -12.48 29.97
N LEU A 3 -13.70 -12.10 29.23
CA LEU A 3 -13.76 -10.96 28.32
C LEU A 3 -14.56 -11.41 27.09
N ILE A 4 -15.89 -11.37 27.20
CA ILE A 4 -16.77 -11.44 26.04
C ILE A 4 -16.39 -10.24 25.16
N LYS A 5 -15.73 -10.52 24.04
CA LYS A 5 -15.30 -9.54 23.05
C LYS A 5 -16.56 -8.99 22.36
N LYS A 6 -17.24 -8.06 23.02
CA LYS A 6 -18.57 -7.54 22.65
C LYS A 6 -18.56 -6.64 21.40
N ASN A 7 -17.45 -6.61 20.66
CA ASN A 7 -17.17 -5.70 19.55
C ASN A 7 -16.67 -6.42 18.29
N GLU A 8 -16.98 -7.70 18.14
CA GLU A 8 -16.72 -8.41 16.88
C GLU A 8 -17.75 -7.98 15.85
N ILE A 9 -17.29 -7.30 14.79
CA ILE A 9 -18.10 -6.93 13.63
C ILE A 9 -18.74 -8.22 13.10
N PRO A 10 -20.07 -8.25 12.85
CA PRO A 10 -20.74 -9.43 12.31
C PRO A 10 -20.02 -9.91 11.04
N VAL A 11 -19.80 -11.22 10.93
CA VAL A 11 -19.05 -11.83 9.82
C VAL A 11 -19.64 -11.42 8.45
N ASP A 12 -20.96 -11.35 8.39
CA ASP A 12 -21.73 -10.95 7.21
C ASP A 12 -21.46 -9.49 6.76
N VAL A 13 -20.96 -8.65 7.67
CA VAL A 13 -20.56 -7.26 7.39
C VAL A 13 -19.05 -7.17 7.16
N TYR A 14 -18.27 -7.94 7.93
CA TYR A 14 -16.81 -7.90 7.89
C TYR A 14 -16.24 -8.45 6.58
N ILE A 15 -16.78 -9.55 6.05
CA ILE A 15 -16.29 -10.15 4.80
C ILE A 15 -16.45 -9.17 3.61
N PRO A 16 -17.65 -8.60 3.34
CA PRO A 16 -17.80 -7.60 2.29
C PRO A 16 -16.91 -6.37 2.49
N PHE A 17 -16.73 -5.92 3.74
CA PHE A 17 -15.82 -4.82 4.05
C PHE A 17 -14.39 -5.14 3.57
N VAL A 18 -13.85 -6.30 3.93
CA VAL A 18 -12.50 -6.70 3.50
C VAL A 18 -12.40 -6.83 1.98
N GLU A 19 -13.44 -7.32 1.31
CA GLU A 19 -13.47 -7.40 -0.16
C GLU A 19 -13.44 -6.03 -0.83
N THR A 20 -14.16 -5.04 -0.28
CA THR A 20 -14.15 -3.68 -0.84
C THR A 20 -12.75 -3.05 -0.82
N LEU A 21 -11.88 -3.43 0.12
CA LEU A 21 -10.48 -2.97 0.17
C LEU A 21 -9.69 -3.33 -1.10
N PHE A 22 -10.06 -4.43 -1.78
CA PHE A 22 -9.35 -4.92 -2.96
C PHE A 22 -10.03 -4.54 -4.29
N ARG A 23 -11.20 -3.88 -4.24
CA ARG A 23 -12.01 -3.61 -5.45
C ARG A 23 -11.35 -2.58 -6.38
N ASP A 24 -10.79 -1.52 -5.82
CA ASP A 24 -10.36 -0.35 -6.60
C ASP A 24 -8.86 -0.37 -6.94
N GLY A 25 -8.40 -1.46 -7.56
CA GLY A 25 -7.00 -1.61 -7.98
C GLY A 25 -6.55 -0.65 -9.09
N LEU A 26 -7.49 -0.12 -9.88
CA LEU A 26 -7.18 0.80 -10.99
C LEU A 26 -6.75 2.17 -10.46
N THR A 27 -7.53 2.76 -9.55
CA THR A 27 -7.19 4.04 -8.89
C THR A 27 -5.84 3.95 -8.19
N LEU A 28 -5.58 2.82 -7.52
CA LEU A 28 -4.29 2.60 -6.87
C LEU A 28 -3.14 2.53 -7.88
N SER A 29 -3.34 1.87 -9.03
CA SER A 29 -2.32 1.78 -10.08
C SER A 29 -1.98 3.16 -10.67
N ILE A 30 -2.99 4.00 -10.90
CA ILE A 30 -2.81 5.38 -11.36
C ILE A 30 -2.04 6.19 -10.32
N GLY A 31 -2.40 6.06 -9.04
CA GLY A 31 -1.68 6.73 -7.95
C GLY A 31 -0.20 6.38 -7.92
N PHE A 32 0.12 5.08 -8.02
CA PHE A 32 1.51 4.62 -8.07
C PHE A 32 2.27 5.16 -9.29
N PHE A 33 1.63 5.18 -10.45
CA PHE A 33 2.25 5.71 -11.66
C PHE A 33 2.55 7.21 -11.52
N ALA A 34 1.58 7.99 -11.04
CA ALA A 34 1.74 9.43 -10.81
C ALA A 34 2.85 9.72 -9.78
N GLN A 35 2.89 8.97 -8.68
CA GLN A 35 3.92 9.12 -7.64
C GLN A 35 5.31 8.75 -8.18
N THR A 36 5.44 7.64 -8.90
CA THR A 36 6.71 7.23 -9.50
C THR A 36 7.20 8.28 -10.49
N LEU A 37 6.31 8.78 -11.36
CA LEU A 37 6.64 9.84 -12.32
C LEU A 37 7.13 11.10 -11.61
N LEU A 38 6.48 11.49 -10.51
CA LEU A 38 6.89 12.65 -9.71
C LEU A 38 8.32 12.47 -9.16
N VAL A 39 8.65 11.33 -8.55
CA VAL A 39 10.00 11.10 -8.01
C VAL A 39 11.05 11.09 -9.13
N VAL A 40 10.73 10.52 -10.29
CA VAL A 40 11.61 10.52 -11.47
C VAL A 40 11.85 11.94 -11.99
N LEU A 41 10.83 12.80 -12.00
CA LEU A 41 10.98 14.20 -12.40
C LEU A 41 11.86 14.97 -11.41
N VAL A 42 11.74 14.70 -10.11
CA VAL A 42 12.60 15.28 -9.09
C VAL A 42 14.05 14.84 -9.28
N TYR A 43 14.28 13.55 -9.58
CA TYR A 43 15.60 13.06 -9.94
C TYR A 43 16.16 13.78 -11.17
N TRP A 44 15.37 13.96 -12.23
CA TRP A 44 15.82 14.67 -13.43
C TRP A 44 16.27 16.09 -13.09
N LYS A 45 15.51 16.80 -12.25
CA LYS A 45 15.83 18.18 -11.88
C LYS A 45 17.09 18.29 -11.02
N THR A 46 17.20 17.43 -10.00
CA THR A 46 18.27 17.52 -8.98
C THR A 46 19.53 16.75 -9.35
N MET A 47 19.41 15.76 -10.23
CA MET A 47 20.45 14.76 -10.55
C MET A 47 21.00 14.00 -9.34
N ASP A 48 20.31 14.04 -8.20
CA ASP A 48 20.75 13.42 -6.94
C ASP A 48 20.37 11.91 -6.92
N PRO A 49 21.36 11.00 -6.81
CA PRO A 49 21.10 9.56 -6.80
C PRO A 49 20.22 9.08 -5.63
N ALA A 50 20.04 9.86 -4.56
CA ALA A 50 19.10 9.53 -3.48
C ALA A 50 17.67 9.32 -4.01
N TYR A 51 17.23 10.11 -4.99
CA TYR A 51 15.91 9.95 -5.60
C TYR A 51 15.77 8.71 -6.47
N LEU A 52 16.87 8.19 -7.03
CA LEU A 52 16.86 6.89 -7.72
C LEU A 52 16.60 5.75 -6.74
N ALA A 53 17.25 5.76 -5.57
CA ALA A 53 17.03 4.77 -4.53
C ALA A 53 15.55 4.77 -4.06
N VAL A 54 14.98 5.96 -3.86
CA VAL A 54 13.56 6.12 -3.50
C VAL A 54 12.66 5.60 -4.62
N THR A 55 12.94 5.94 -5.88
CA THR A 55 12.16 5.48 -7.04
C THR A 55 12.14 3.95 -7.14
N LEU A 56 13.31 3.31 -7.00
CA LEU A 56 13.42 1.85 -7.04
C LEU A 56 12.64 1.20 -5.87
N GLY A 57 12.73 1.76 -4.66
CA GLY A 57 11.95 1.29 -3.53
C GLY A 57 10.44 1.44 -3.75
N LEU A 58 10.00 2.56 -4.33
CA LEU A 58 8.60 2.84 -4.59
C LEU A 58 8.04 1.91 -5.67
N LEU A 59 8.82 1.62 -6.72
CA LEU A 59 8.48 0.63 -7.74
C LEU A 59 8.38 -0.79 -7.16
N ALA A 60 9.31 -1.19 -6.30
CA ALA A 60 9.27 -2.50 -5.64
C ALA A 60 7.99 -2.65 -4.80
N VAL A 61 7.66 -1.66 -3.99
CA VAL A 61 6.44 -1.66 -3.16
C VAL A 61 5.18 -1.61 -4.03
N ALA A 62 5.17 -0.81 -5.10
CA ALA A 62 4.07 -0.75 -6.05
C ALA A 62 3.80 -2.12 -6.68
N PHE A 63 4.86 -2.80 -7.13
CA PHE A 63 4.74 -4.14 -7.70
C PHE A 63 4.19 -5.15 -6.69
N LEU A 64 4.72 -5.17 -5.46
CA LEU A 64 4.24 -6.05 -4.39
C LEU A 64 2.76 -5.79 -4.07
N ARG A 65 2.36 -4.52 -3.94
CA ARG A 65 0.97 -4.15 -3.61
C ARG A 65 0.00 -4.48 -4.74
N LEU A 66 0.38 -4.24 -5.99
CA LEU A 66 -0.43 -4.60 -7.15
C LEU A 66 -0.57 -6.12 -7.30
N ARG A 67 0.50 -6.88 -7.04
CA ARG A 67 0.45 -8.33 -7.00
C ARG A 67 -0.47 -8.83 -5.89
N ASN A 68 -0.42 -8.24 -4.70
CA ASN A 68 -1.29 -8.59 -3.58
C ASN A 68 -2.77 -8.36 -3.92
N ILE A 69 -3.10 -7.21 -4.51
CA ILE A 69 -4.47 -6.90 -4.94
C ILE A 69 -4.93 -7.84 -6.05
N ARG A 70 -4.09 -8.10 -7.06
CA ARG A 70 -4.43 -9.06 -8.11
C ARG A 70 -4.68 -10.46 -7.55
N LYS A 71 -3.86 -10.92 -6.59
CA LYS A 71 -4.04 -12.21 -5.92
C LYS A 71 -5.43 -12.31 -5.28
N TYR A 72 -5.82 -11.32 -4.48
CA TYR A 72 -7.09 -11.38 -3.75
C TYR A 72 -8.32 -11.05 -4.60
N ARG A 73 -8.16 -10.32 -5.70
CA ARG A 73 -9.24 -10.07 -6.67
C ARG A 73 -9.66 -11.33 -7.45
N HIS A 74 -8.75 -12.28 -7.66
CA HIS A 74 -9.05 -13.55 -8.34
C HIS A 74 -9.25 -14.71 -7.35
N ALA A 75 -9.08 -14.46 -6.06
CA ALA A 75 -9.34 -15.46 -5.02
C ALA A 75 -10.86 -15.52 -4.73
N PRO A 76 -11.38 -16.69 -4.33
CA PRO A 76 -12.76 -16.78 -3.85
C PRO A 76 -12.95 -15.88 -2.62
N SER A 77 -14.21 -15.51 -2.35
CA SER A 77 -14.58 -14.78 -1.13
C SER A 77 -14.08 -15.51 0.12
N PRO A 78 -13.58 -14.78 1.14
CA PRO A 78 -13.20 -15.38 2.41
C PRO A 78 -14.38 -16.16 2.99
N GLN A 79 -14.16 -17.41 3.41
CA GLN A 79 -15.26 -18.22 3.96
C GLN A 79 -15.47 -17.95 5.45
N ASN A 80 -14.40 -17.56 6.15
CA ASN A 80 -14.37 -17.44 7.60
C ASN A 80 -13.77 -16.10 8.04
N TRP A 81 -14.12 -15.69 9.25
CA TRP A 81 -13.60 -14.46 9.88
C TRP A 81 -12.06 -14.43 9.93
N GLU A 82 -11.42 -15.55 10.27
CA GLU A 82 -9.96 -15.65 10.36
C GLU A 82 -9.27 -15.42 9.00
N GLU A 83 -9.89 -15.90 7.92
CA GLU A 83 -9.36 -15.72 6.57
C GLU A 83 -9.49 -14.25 6.14
N ALA A 84 -10.66 -13.64 6.38
CA ALA A 84 -10.86 -12.21 6.14
C ALA A 84 -9.85 -11.36 6.92
N ARG A 85 -9.55 -11.73 8.18
CA ARG A 85 -8.55 -11.06 9.01
C ARG A 85 -7.13 -11.18 8.49
N ARG A 86 -6.74 -12.34 7.96
CA ARG A 86 -5.44 -12.51 7.30
C ARG A 86 -5.33 -11.63 6.05
N ARG A 87 -6.37 -11.58 5.22
CA ARG A 87 -6.39 -10.73 4.01
C ARG A 87 -6.33 -9.24 4.36
N GLU A 88 -7.06 -8.81 5.39
CA GLU A 88 -6.98 -7.45 5.90
C GLU A 88 -5.56 -7.11 6.38
N ASN A 89 -4.93 -7.99 7.15
CA ASN A 89 -3.58 -7.76 7.66
C ASN A 89 -2.55 -7.67 6.53
N ASP A 90 -2.66 -8.51 5.50
CA ASP A 90 -1.84 -8.40 4.29
C ASP A 90 -2.06 -7.03 3.62
N TYR A 91 -3.32 -6.59 3.48
CA TYR A 91 -3.64 -5.29 2.91
C TYR A 91 -2.99 -4.13 3.71
N ILE A 92 -3.10 -4.17 5.05
CA ILE A 92 -2.50 -3.18 5.95
C ILE A 92 -0.98 -3.19 5.85
N LEU A 93 -0.36 -4.37 5.75
CA LEU A 93 1.10 -4.49 5.65
C LEU A 93 1.63 -3.80 4.39
N TYR A 94 1.13 -4.18 3.21
CA TYR A 94 1.54 -3.54 1.95
C TYR A 94 1.10 -2.07 1.87
N GLY A 95 -0.03 -1.74 2.52
CA GLY A 95 -0.49 -0.37 2.71
C GLY A 95 0.51 0.49 3.45
N SER A 96 0.97 -0.01 4.61
CA SER A 96 1.94 0.63 5.49
C SER A 96 3.31 0.74 4.85
N MET A 97 3.78 -0.28 4.12
CA MET A 97 5.03 -0.22 3.37
C MET A 97 5.01 0.92 2.32
N HIS A 98 3.88 1.10 1.63
CA HIS A 98 3.73 2.22 0.70
C HIS A 98 3.72 3.57 1.44
N GLY A 99 2.99 3.68 2.56
CA GLY A 99 2.99 4.87 3.39
C GLY A 99 4.40 5.24 3.90
N PHE A 100 5.17 4.23 4.31
CA PHE A 100 6.57 4.41 4.70
C PHE A 100 7.43 4.95 3.55
N MET A 101 7.31 4.41 2.34
CA MET A 101 8.04 4.91 1.18
C MET A 101 7.70 6.36 0.84
N LEU A 102 6.43 6.76 0.97
CA LEU A 102 6.04 8.16 0.79
C LEU A 102 6.64 9.06 1.88
N GLY A 103 6.63 8.60 3.13
CA GLY A 103 7.32 9.30 4.22
C GLY A 103 8.83 9.44 3.98
N ALA A 104 9.48 8.38 3.50
CA ALA A 104 10.89 8.38 3.15
C ALA A 104 11.19 9.34 1.99
N PHE A 105 10.35 9.38 0.96
CA PHE A 105 10.46 10.36 -0.12
C PHE A 105 10.39 11.80 0.41
N CYS A 106 9.40 12.12 1.24
CA CYS A 106 9.30 13.43 1.88
C CYS A 106 10.52 13.76 2.74
N PHE A 107 11.01 12.80 3.53
CA PHE A 107 12.20 12.97 4.35
C PHE A 107 13.44 13.29 3.51
N VAL A 108 13.66 12.54 2.43
CA VAL A 108 14.77 12.78 1.48
C VAL A 108 14.64 14.17 0.87
N GLY A 109 13.45 14.54 0.39
CA GLY A 109 13.21 15.83 -0.26
C GLY A 109 13.34 17.04 0.67
N ILE A 110 13.08 16.89 1.97
CA ILE A 110 13.16 17.99 2.93
C ILE A 110 14.57 18.10 3.53
N TYR A 111 15.21 16.97 3.85
CA TYR A 111 16.39 16.95 4.71
C TYR A 111 17.69 16.65 3.98
N LEU A 112 17.66 15.79 2.95
CA LEU A 112 18.87 15.29 2.30
C LEU A 112 19.14 16.00 0.97
N ALA A 113 18.11 16.20 0.17
CA ALA A 113 18.25 16.76 -1.16
C ALA A 113 18.19 18.28 -1.10
N TYR A 114 19.36 18.90 -1.26
CA TYR A 114 19.50 20.34 -1.43
C TYR A 114 19.26 20.67 -2.91
N ASP A 115 18.25 21.48 -3.22
CA ASP A 115 18.05 22.09 -4.55
C ASP A 115 18.88 23.40 -4.54
N PRO A 116 20.02 23.47 -5.25
CA PRO A 116 20.85 24.68 -5.31
C PRO A 116 20.20 25.84 -6.07
#